data_AF-A0A3M1Y717-F1
#
_entry.id   AF-A0A3M1Y717-F1
#
_cell.length_a   1.000
_cell.length_b   1.000
_cell.length_c   1.000
_cell.angle_alpha   90.00
_cell.angle_beta   90.00
_cell.angle_gamma   90.00
#
_symmetry.space_group_name_H-M   'P 1'
#
loop_
_entity.id
_entity.type
_entity.pdbx_description
1 polymer ?
#
loop_
_entity_poly.entity_id
_entity_poly.type
_entity_poly.pdbx_seq_one_letter_code
_entity_poly.pdbx_strand_id
1 'polypeptide(L)'
;MRKLVLFCFMLLMLPLAINQAQGRVRAVVTSEIANIRIIPAIGAEVLGSVQAGYVIDPATGRSADNVWLRFDFAGGEGWIHTSTLSILEGDINSLPVADPRSIPYGGWEAPRAGLTNATGSIQARVTDWLRIRSGPSTGYVVLANAPINSTVYVLGRTANSNWLQVNFEGTLGWAFFQYLELPTGVVLGNLPIDGIIADEVPSAGSGADDYFGTLELMRARLDLAQPSLDQIRAMWTDAALTGRASCTPYPAQPSNFNIPQPLLAAYYNTLNPLITEFNDAMFNVRYAIDLFIEVCNQPGTANPVGQATAQGALEVVSLADRQFIELRRRLNELIPVDPGVGDGCAFAYNGLAQVLTFIN
;
A
#
# COMPACT_ATOMS: atom_id res chain seq x y z
N MET A 1 65.12 32.57 29.35
CA MET A 1 63.72 32.69 29.79
C MET A 1 62.87 33.25 28.66
N ARG A 2 61.61 32.80 28.58
CA ARG A 2 60.53 33.15 27.62
C ARG A 2 60.59 32.46 26.25
N LYS A 3 59.97 31.27 26.22
CA LYS A 3 59.40 30.66 25.01
C LYS A 3 58.11 31.43 24.66
N LEU A 4 58.02 31.94 23.44
CA LEU A 4 56.85 32.59 22.87
C LEU A 4 55.90 31.48 22.39
N VAL A 5 54.73 31.33 23.02
CA VAL A 5 53.68 30.41 22.58
C VAL A 5 52.74 31.20 21.67
N LEU A 6 52.71 30.83 20.38
CA LEU A 6 51.79 31.36 19.39
C LEU A 6 50.44 30.63 19.56
N PHE A 7 49.43 31.30 20.09
CA PHE A 7 48.07 30.76 20.16
C PHE A 7 47.39 30.96 18.79
N CYS A 8 47.31 29.89 18.00
CA CYS A 8 46.54 29.87 16.75
C CYS A 8 45.05 29.75 17.12
N PHE A 9 44.31 30.85 17.02
CA PHE A 9 42.87 30.87 17.22
C PHE A 9 42.21 30.28 15.96
N MET A 10 41.97 28.97 15.97
CA MET A 10 41.24 28.27 14.91
C MET A 10 39.77 28.66 15.03
N LEU A 11 39.34 29.59 14.16
CA LEU A 11 37.95 29.99 14.03
C LEU A 11 37.14 28.78 13.50
N LEU A 12 36.38 28.15 14.39
CA LEU A 12 35.49 27.04 14.07
C LEU A 12 34.32 27.59 13.22
N MET A 13 34.47 27.54 11.90
CA MET A 13 33.37 27.78 10.96
C MET A 13 32.41 26.58 11.06
N LEU A 14 31.36 26.69 11.87
CA LEU A 14 30.22 25.79 11.78
C LEU A 14 29.64 25.93 10.36
N PRO A 15 29.50 24.85 9.58
CA PRO A 15 28.69 24.92 8.37
C PRO A 15 27.25 25.15 8.81
N LEU A 16 26.73 26.37 8.56
CA LEU A 16 25.29 26.54 8.49
C LEU A 16 24.81 25.61 7.37
N ALA A 17 24.12 24.54 7.75
CA ALA A 17 23.27 23.83 6.82
C ALA A 17 22.22 24.83 6.34
N ILE A 18 22.47 25.41 5.16
CA ILE A 18 21.46 26.14 4.42
C ILE A 18 20.44 25.07 4.02
N ASN A 19 19.40 24.89 4.82
CA ASN A 19 18.16 24.31 4.34
C ASN A 19 17.72 25.23 3.20
N GLN A 20 17.95 24.80 1.95
CA GLN A 20 17.30 25.46 0.84
C GLN A 20 15.81 25.26 1.06
N ALA A 21 15.13 26.31 1.49
CA ALA A 21 13.69 26.40 1.36
C ALA A 21 13.39 26.10 -0.11
N GLN A 22 12.81 24.93 -0.40
CA GLN A 22 12.36 24.61 -1.75
C GLN A 22 11.53 25.79 -2.24
N GLY A 23 11.95 26.38 -3.37
CA GLY A 23 11.37 27.60 -3.89
C GLY A 23 9.85 27.45 -4.03
N ARG A 24 9.11 28.33 -3.36
CA ARG A 24 7.65 28.40 -3.47
C ARG A 24 7.31 28.77 -4.91
N VAL A 25 6.71 27.83 -5.65
CA VAL A 25 6.24 28.10 -7.02
C VAL A 25 4.79 28.55 -6.97
N ARG A 26 4.53 29.71 -7.56
CA ARG A 26 3.20 30.32 -7.62
C ARG A 26 2.82 30.59 -9.06
N ALA A 27 1.60 30.27 -9.43
CA ALA A 27 1.11 30.44 -10.80
C ALA A 27 -0.28 31.09 -10.82
N VAL A 28 -0.63 31.73 -11.93
CA VAL A 28 -1.96 32.27 -12.17
C VAL A 28 -2.52 31.71 -13.47
N VAL A 29 -3.81 31.41 -13.48
CA VAL A 29 -4.53 30.95 -14.68
C VAL A 29 -4.72 32.14 -15.62
N THR A 30 -4.27 32.02 -16.86
CA THR A 30 -4.39 33.06 -17.90
C THR A 30 -5.45 32.76 -18.94
N SER A 31 -5.86 31.49 -19.07
CA SER A 31 -6.96 31.08 -19.95
C SER A 31 -8.30 31.43 -19.35
N GLU A 32 -9.30 31.78 -20.19
CA GLU A 32 -10.66 32.14 -19.74
C GLU A 32 -11.26 31.09 -18.82
N ILE A 33 -11.07 29.80 -19.17
CA ILE A 33 -11.40 28.64 -18.37
C ILE A 33 -10.26 27.63 -18.49
N ALA A 34 -9.80 27.10 -17.35
CA ALA A 34 -8.83 26.00 -17.30
C ALA A 34 -9.42 24.82 -16.52
N ASN A 35 -9.32 23.63 -17.10
CA ASN A 35 -9.81 22.40 -16.47
C ASN A 35 -8.75 21.82 -15.54
N ILE A 36 -9.21 21.43 -14.36
CA ILE A 36 -8.41 20.76 -13.34
C ILE A 36 -8.76 19.29 -13.41
N ARG A 37 -7.74 18.45 -13.49
CA ARG A 37 -7.88 17.03 -13.77
C ARG A 37 -7.32 16.17 -12.66
N ILE A 38 -7.80 14.94 -12.61
CA ILE A 38 -7.41 13.97 -11.58
C ILE A 38 -5.99 13.42 -11.77
N ILE A 39 -5.46 13.41 -13.00
CA ILE A 39 -4.10 13.00 -13.37
C ILE A 39 -3.58 13.88 -14.52
N PRO A 40 -2.26 13.99 -14.76
CA PRO A 40 -1.68 14.86 -15.79
C PRO A 40 -1.86 14.30 -17.22
N ALA A 41 -3.09 14.24 -17.70
CA ALA A 41 -3.43 13.80 -19.04
C ALA A 41 -4.62 14.57 -19.63
N ILE A 42 -4.56 14.89 -20.92
CA ILE A 42 -5.60 15.68 -21.63
C ILE A 42 -6.95 14.94 -21.65
N GLY A 43 -6.94 13.60 -21.63
CA GLY A 43 -8.14 12.77 -21.56
C GLY A 43 -8.62 12.43 -20.15
N ALA A 44 -7.93 12.90 -19.09
CA ALA A 44 -8.29 12.57 -17.72
C ALA A 44 -9.60 13.24 -17.28
N GLU A 45 -10.29 12.61 -16.33
CA GLU A 45 -11.49 13.16 -15.70
C GLU A 45 -11.24 14.57 -15.15
N VAL A 46 -12.21 15.46 -15.38
CA VAL A 46 -12.16 16.86 -14.95
C VAL A 46 -12.80 16.95 -13.56
N LEU A 47 -11.99 17.26 -12.55
CA LEU A 47 -12.42 17.50 -11.17
C LEU A 47 -13.22 18.81 -11.04
N GLY A 48 -12.88 19.78 -11.89
CA GLY A 48 -13.53 21.09 -11.92
C GLY A 48 -12.83 22.01 -12.91
N SER A 49 -13.30 23.26 -12.97
CA SER A 49 -12.70 24.29 -13.81
C SER A 49 -12.51 25.57 -13.02
N VAL A 50 -11.43 26.28 -13.32
CA VAL A 50 -11.12 27.60 -12.75
C VAL A 50 -11.06 28.63 -13.85
N GLN A 51 -11.41 29.87 -13.52
CA GLN A 51 -11.39 30.98 -14.45
C GLN A 51 -10.03 31.69 -14.45
N ALA A 52 -9.82 32.52 -15.48
CA ALA A 52 -8.69 33.44 -15.53
C ALA A 52 -8.56 34.25 -14.22
N GLY A 53 -7.34 34.40 -13.73
CA GLY A 53 -7.03 35.08 -12.48
C GLY A 53 -7.01 34.17 -11.24
N TYR A 54 -7.42 32.91 -11.34
CA TYR A 54 -7.25 31.95 -10.25
C TYR A 54 -5.76 31.75 -9.94
N VAL A 55 -5.39 31.86 -8.66
CA VAL A 55 -4.00 31.77 -8.20
C VAL A 55 -3.74 30.41 -7.56
N ILE A 56 -2.70 29.73 -8.04
CA ILE A 56 -2.17 28.49 -7.48
C ILE A 56 -1.02 28.85 -6.56
N ASP A 57 -1.19 28.57 -5.27
CA ASP A 57 -0.22 28.95 -4.24
C ASP A 57 -0.33 28.06 -2.98
N PRO A 58 0.69 27.21 -2.69
CA PRO A 58 1.82 26.85 -3.53
C PRO A 58 1.46 25.76 -4.54
N ALA A 59 2.20 25.69 -5.65
CA ALA A 59 2.27 24.46 -6.43
C ALA A 59 3.06 23.40 -5.66
N THR A 60 2.59 22.15 -5.72
CA THR A 60 3.10 21.04 -4.90
C THR A 60 3.87 19.99 -5.73
N GLY A 61 3.91 20.12 -7.06
CA GLY A 61 4.62 19.19 -7.92
C GLY A 61 4.44 19.47 -9.40
N ARG A 62 5.16 18.71 -10.23
CA ARG A 62 5.09 18.77 -11.70
C ARG A 62 5.03 17.38 -12.32
N SER A 63 4.55 17.28 -13.55
CA SER A 63 4.74 16.08 -14.36
C SER A 63 6.19 16.00 -14.86
N ALA A 64 6.66 14.80 -15.21
CA ALA A 64 8.06 14.59 -15.61
C ALA A 64 8.47 15.43 -16.83
N ASP A 65 7.51 15.70 -17.70
CA ASP A 65 7.62 16.50 -18.93
C ASP A 65 7.37 18.01 -18.73
N ASN A 66 7.11 18.49 -17.51
CA ASN A 66 6.76 19.89 -17.19
C ASN A 66 5.48 20.41 -17.87
N VAL A 67 4.65 19.53 -18.40
CA VAL A 67 3.40 19.92 -19.10
C VAL A 67 2.25 20.14 -18.12
N TRP A 68 2.36 19.60 -16.90
CA TRP A 68 1.33 19.72 -15.88
C TRP A 68 1.92 20.17 -14.55
N LEU A 69 1.14 21.02 -13.87
CA LEU A 69 1.41 21.51 -12.53
C LEU A 69 0.41 20.88 -11.57
N ARG A 70 0.90 20.39 -10.43
CA ARG A 70 0.08 19.85 -9.34
C ARG A 70 -0.09 20.88 -8.23
N PHE A 71 -1.29 20.94 -7.67
CA PHE A 71 -1.60 21.78 -6.52
C PHE A 71 -2.79 21.20 -5.74
N ASP A 72 -3.03 21.71 -4.54
CA ASP A 72 -4.23 21.38 -3.76
C ASP A 72 -5.45 22.05 -4.38
N PHE A 73 -6.45 21.24 -4.73
CA PHE A 73 -7.71 21.69 -5.33
C PHE A 73 -8.88 20.98 -4.68
N ALA A 74 -9.83 21.76 -4.15
CA ALA A 74 -11.01 21.26 -3.43
C ALA A 74 -10.65 20.26 -2.30
N GLY A 75 -9.48 20.46 -1.68
CA GLY A 75 -8.93 19.61 -0.62
C GLY A 75 -8.34 18.28 -1.10
N GLY A 76 -8.39 17.99 -2.41
CA GLY A 76 -7.70 16.89 -3.05
C GLY A 76 -6.59 17.40 -3.97
N GLU A 77 -6.04 16.54 -4.81
CA GLU A 77 -5.01 16.96 -5.76
C GLU A 77 -5.62 17.27 -7.12
N GLY A 78 -5.22 18.42 -7.67
CA GLY A 78 -5.58 18.85 -9.00
C GLY A 78 -4.36 18.96 -9.91
N TRP A 79 -4.51 18.51 -11.14
CA TRP A 79 -3.54 18.72 -12.21
C TRP A 79 -4.09 19.73 -13.21
N ILE A 80 -3.29 20.75 -13.49
CA ILE A 80 -3.62 21.78 -14.48
C ILE A 80 -2.51 21.88 -15.50
N HIS A 81 -2.88 22.11 -16.76
CA HIS A 81 -1.95 22.16 -17.87
C HIS A 81 -1.16 23.48 -17.85
N THR A 82 0.17 23.42 -17.94
CA THR A 82 1.04 24.60 -17.79
C THR A 82 0.83 25.66 -18.87
N SER A 83 0.34 25.28 -20.06
CA SER A 83 -0.02 26.26 -21.10
C SER A 83 -1.18 27.20 -20.74
N THR A 84 -1.95 26.86 -19.70
CA THR A 84 -3.06 27.68 -19.20
C THR A 84 -2.64 28.63 -18.09
N LEU A 85 -1.35 28.63 -17.73
CA LEU A 85 -0.79 29.31 -16.58
C LEU A 85 0.26 30.35 -16.98
N SER A 86 0.45 31.33 -16.12
CA SER A 86 1.65 32.15 -16.05
C SER A 86 2.29 31.96 -14.68
N ILE A 87 3.59 31.64 -14.65
CA ILE A 87 4.34 31.50 -13.40
C ILE A 87 4.63 32.90 -12.86
N LEU A 88 4.14 33.18 -11.65
CA LEU A 88 4.32 34.45 -10.96
C LEU A 88 5.60 34.47 -10.13
N GLU A 89 5.97 33.34 -9.56
CA GLU A 89 7.11 33.19 -8.64
C GLU A 89 7.67 31.77 -8.70
N GLY A 90 8.98 31.64 -8.55
CA GLY A 90 9.69 30.35 -8.50
C GLY A 90 10.01 29.75 -9.89
N ASP A 91 10.73 28.63 -9.87
CA ASP A 91 11.05 27.85 -11.07
C ASP A 91 10.26 26.54 -11.03
N ILE A 92 9.51 26.22 -12.09
CA ILE A 92 8.78 24.95 -12.16
C ILE A 92 9.73 23.76 -12.03
N ASN A 93 10.97 23.85 -12.50
CA ASN A 93 11.94 22.76 -12.43
C ASN A 93 12.39 22.45 -11.00
N SER A 94 12.23 23.39 -10.06
CA SER A 94 12.49 23.14 -8.65
C SER A 94 11.38 22.36 -7.95
N LEU A 95 10.21 22.17 -8.60
CA LEU A 95 9.16 21.31 -8.07
C LEU A 95 9.51 19.83 -8.26
N PRO A 96 9.14 18.98 -7.30
CA PRO A 96 9.33 17.54 -7.43
C PRO A 96 8.47 16.98 -8.57
N VAL A 97 9.02 16.00 -9.29
CA VAL A 97 8.26 15.20 -10.25
C VAL A 97 7.31 14.28 -9.46
N ALA A 98 6.01 14.43 -9.69
CA ALA A 98 4.97 13.77 -8.90
C ALA A 98 3.86 13.15 -9.77
N ASP A 99 4.20 12.71 -10.98
CA ASP A 99 3.22 12.13 -11.91
C ASP A 99 2.65 10.81 -11.33
N PRO A 100 1.33 10.73 -11.06
CA PRO A 100 0.68 9.55 -10.49
C PRO A 100 0.80 8.30 -11.37
N ARG A 101 1.11 8.47 -12.66
CA ARG A 101 1.28 7.37 -13.62
C ARG A 101 2.60 6.63 -13.45
N SER A 102 3.58 7.23 -12.77
CA SER A 102 4.94 6.68 -12.70
C SER A 102 5.56 6.63 -11.32
N ILE A 103 4.95 7.23 -10.28
CA ILE A 103 5.59 7.34 -8.96
C ILE A 103 4.58 7.16 -7.80
N PRO A 104 4.92 6.41 -6.73
CA PRO A 104 4.20 6.47 -5.46
C PRO A 104 4.11 7.90 -4.94
N TYR A 105 2.98 8.28 -4.35
CA TYR A 105 2.79 9.61 -3.76
C TYR A 105 4.00 9.97 -2.87
N GLY A 106 4.66 11.11 -3.09
CA GLY A 106 5.87 11.53 -2.35
C GLY A 106 7.15 11.71 -3.19
N GLY A 107 7.18 11.23 -4.43
CA GLY A 107 8.36 11.40 -5.31
C GLY A 107 9.48 10.41 -4.99
N TRP A 108 10.63 10.59 -5.66
CA TRP A 108 11.81 9.72 -5.52
C TRP A 108 12.56 9.87 -4.18
N GLU A 109 12.30 10.95 -3.44
CA GLU A 109 13.04 11.28 -2.22
C GLU A 109 12.53 10.51 -0.99
N ALA A 110 11.28 10.01 -1.04
CA ALA A 110 10.72 9.05 -0.09
C ALA A 110 9.31 8.61 -0.55
N PRO A 111 9.06 7.31 -0.81
CA PRO A 111 7.73 6.85 -1.15
C PRO A 111 6.80 6.99 0.06
N ARG A 112 5.66 7.67 -0.06
CA ARG A 112 4.60 7.69 0.96
C ARG A 112 3.57 6.58 0.77
N ALA A 113 3.88 5.62 -0.09
CA ALA A 113 3.13 4.40 -0.27
C ALA A 113 4.10 3.30 -0.71
N GLY A 114 3.94 2.08 -0.22
CA GLY A 114 4.94 1.04 -0.37
C GLY A 114 4.87 0.00 0.75
N LEU A 115 5.97 -0.71 0.98
CA LEU A 115 6.03 -1.66 2.09
C LEU A 115 6.33 -0.92 3.39
N THR A 116 5.69 -1.33 4.48
CA THR A 116 5.98 -0.77 5.81
C THR A 116 5.73 -1.75 6.93
N ASN A 117 6.49 -1.59 8.00
CA ASN A 117 6.24 -2.20 9.30
C ASN A 117 5.51 -1.25 10.28
N ALA A 118 5.29 0.01 9.89
CA ALA A 118 4.60 0.98 10.73
C ALA A 118 3.13 0.59 10.95
N THR A 119 2.70 0.54 12.20
CA THR A 119 1.31 0.24 12.58
C THR A 119 0.70 1.44 13.32
N GLY A 120 -0.48 1.87 12.86
CA GLY A 120 -1.24 2.94 13.49
C GLY A 120 -1.98 2.46 14.74
N SER A 121 -2.30 3.37 15.66
CA SER A 121 -3.11 3.06 16.85
C SER A 121 -4.62 2.95 16.53
N ILE A 122 -5.05 3.49 15.40
CA ILE A 122 -6.43 3.50 14.96
C ILE A 122 -6.65 2.32 14.02
N GLN A 123 -7.49 1.37 14.44
CA GLN A 123 -7.96 0.27 13.60
C GLN A 123 -9.28 0.67 12.95
N ALA A 124 -9.38 0.59 11.64
CA ALA A 124 -10.61 0.84 10.90
C ALA A 124 -11.09 -0.46 10.25
N ARG A 125 -12.40 -0.69 10.26
CA ARG A 125 -13.03 -1.82 9.60
C ARG A 125 -13.43 -1.42 8.18
N VAL A 126 -13.13 -2.28 7.23
CA VAL A 126 -13.51 -2.11 5.83
C VAL A 126 -14.97 -2.50 5.63
N THR A 127 -15.77 -1.61 5.05
CA THR A 127 -17.23 -1.79 4.90
C THR A 127 -17.65 -2.32 3.52
N ASP A 128 -16.77 -2.27 2.53
CA ASP A 128 -16.94 -2.79 1.17
C ASP A 128 -15.57 -3.07 0.53
N TRP A 129 -15.50 -3.68 -0.64
CA TRP A 129 -14.26 -3.92 -1.38
C TRP A 129 -13.46 -2.63 -1.58
N LEU A 130 -12.36 -2.52 -0.84
CA LEU A 130 -11.58 -1.29 -0.75
C LEU A 130 -10.24 -1.44 -1.49
N ARG A 131 -9.97 -0.50 -2.39
CA ARG A 131 -8.69 -0.42 -3.09
C ARG A 131 -7.74 0.48 -2.32
N ILE A 132 -6.56 -0.03 -2.01
CA ILE A 132 -5.47 0.72 -1.40
C ILE A 132 -4.54 1.15 -2.52
N ARG A 133 -4.39 2.45 -2.68
CA ARG A 133 -3.73 3.07 -3.83
C ARG A 133 -2.41 3.70 -3.44
N SER A 134 -1.55 3.92 -4.43
CA SER A 134 -0.28 4.58 -4.20
C SER A 134 -0.39 6.08 -3.90
N GLY A 135 -1.60 6.66 -3.99
CA GLY A 135 -1.88 8.06 -3.69
C GLY A 135 -3.38 8.35 -3.50
N PRO A 136 -3.73 9.54 -2.99
CA PRO A 136 -5.09 9.90 -2.55
C PRO A 136 -6.02 10.32 -3.71
N SER A 137 -6.17 9.44 -4.71
CA SER A 137 -7.08 9.63 -5.84
C SER A 137 -7.36 8.32 -6.56
N THR A 138 -8.48 8.22 -7.28
CA THR A 138 -8.85 7.03 -8.06
C THR A 138 -7.96 6.80 -9.29
N GLY A 139 -7.16 7.80 -9.68
CA GLY A 139 -6.18 7.70 -10.77
C GLY A 139 -4.86 7.03 -10.39
N TYR A 140 -4.58 6.87 -9.09
CA TYR A 140 -3.35 6.20 -8.63
C TYR A 140 -3.45 4.68 -8.76
N VAL A 141 -2.30 4.04 -9.02
CA VAL A 141 -2.22 2.59 -9.13
C VAL A 141 -2.68 1.91 -7.84
N VAL A 142 -3.37 0.79 -7.99
CA VAL A 142 -3.82 -0.03 -6.86
C VAL A 142 -2.65 -0.88 -6.39
N LEU A 143 -2.25 -0.71 -5.13
CA LEU A 143 -1.21 -1.49 -4.48
C LEU A 143 -1.79 -2.77 -3.88
N ALA A 144 -2.93 -2.68 -3.20
CA ALA A 144 -3.60 -3.82 -2.58
C ALA A 144 -5.13 -3.69 -2.64
N ASN A 145 -5.83 -4.81 -2.47
CA ASN A 145 -7.28 -4.86 -2.37
C ASN A 145 -7.67 -5.45 -1.00
N ALA A 146 -8.30 -4.64 -0.16
CA ALA A 146 -8.79 -5.03 1.14
C ALA A 146 -10.25 -5.54 1.00
N PRO A 147 -10.54 -6.79 1.39
CA PRO A 147 -11.90 -7.34 1.33
C PRO A 147 -12.79 -6.70 2.41
N ILE A 148 -14.10 -6.82 2.24
CA ILE A 148 -15.10 -6.42 3.24
C ILE A 148 -14.79 -7.08 4.59
N ASN A 149 -15.07 -6.36 5.69
CA ASN A 149 -14.79 -6.77 7.07
C ASN A 149 -13.32 -6.95 7.43
N SER A 150 -12.36 -6.72 6.51
CA SER A 150 -10.95 -6.65 6.91
C SER A 150 -10.66 -5.43 7.78
N THR A 151 -9.57 -5.51 8.54
CA THR A 151 -9.09 -4.41 9.40
C THR A 151 -7.86 -3.77 8.76
N VAL A 152 -7.83 -2.43 8.74
CA VAL A 152 -6.67 -1.63 8.35
C VAL A 152 -6.21 -0.76 9.51
N TYR A 153 -4.93 -0.41 9.54
CA TYR A 153 -4.40 0.53 10.52
C TYR A 153 -4.27 1.90 9.87
N VAL A 154 -4.82 2.95 10.47
CA VAL A 154 -4.77 4.31 9.94
C VAL A 154 -3.54 5.04 10.48
N LEU A 155 -2.72 5.61 9.59
CA LEU A 155 -1.47 6.30 9.93
C LEU A 155 -1.42 7.76 9.51
N GLY A 156 -2.30 8.18 8.60
CA GLY A 156 -2.26 9.52 8.04
C GLY A 156 -3.54 9.92 7.35
N ARG A 157 -3.61 11.18 6.91
CA ARG A 157 -4.75 11.70 6.17
C ARG A 157 -4.37 12.77 5.16
N THR A 158 -5.25 12.98 4.21
CA THR A 158 -5.26 14.20 3.40
C THR A 158 -5.77 15.39 4.22
N ALA A 159 -5.49 16.61 3.77
CA ALA A 159 -5.91 17.83 4.46
C ALA A 159 -7.42 17.88 4.71
N ASN A 160 -8.24 17.41 3.76
CA ASN A 160 -9.70 17.30 3.88
C ASN A 160 -10.20 16.00 4.53
N SER A 161 -9.31 15.05 4.84
CA SER A 161 -9.64 13.72 5.38
C SER A 161 -10.50 12.83 4.47
N ASN A 162 -10.65 13.16 3.19
CA ASN A 162 -11.38 12.31 2.24
C ASN A 162 -10.62 11.02 1.95
N TRP A 163 -9.30 11.07 2.02
CA TRP A 163 -8.42 9.91 1.91
C TRP A 163 -7.63 9.74 3.20
N LEU A 164 -7.59 8.50 3.69
CA LEU A 164 -6.76 8.09 4.81
C LEU A 164 -5.59 7.26 4.30
N GLN A 165 -4.41 7.51 4.84
CA GLN A 165 -3.28 6.64 4.63
C GLN A 165 -3.38 5.49 5.63
N VAL A 166 -3.31 4.27 5.12
CA VAL A 166 -3.53 3.04 5.86
C VAL A 166 -2.38 2.05 5.62
N ASN A 167 -2.05 1.27 6.64
CA ASN A 167 -1.28 0.04 6.49
C ASN A 167 -2.26 -1.14 6.45
N PHE A 168 -2.17 -1.92 5.39
CA PHE A 168 -2.89 -3.17 5.22
C PHE A 168 -1.94 -4.29 4.84
N GLU A 169 -1.79 -5.28 5.73
CA GLU A 169 -0.91 -6.44 5.52
C GLU A 169 0.51 -6.06 5.03
N GLY A 170 1.09 -5.02 5.66
CA GLY A 170 2.42 -4.51 5.34
C GLY A 170 2.47 -3.55 4.15
N THR A 171 1.34 -3.27 3.51
CA THR A 171 1.25 -2.30 2.40
C THR A 171 0.72 -0.96 2.92
N LEU A 172 1.60 0.05 2.95
CA LEU A 172 1.23 1.44 3.17
C LEU A 172 0.64 2.02 1.88
N GLY A 173 -0.56 2.57 1.95
CA GLY A 173 -1.16 3.28 0.83
C GLY A 173 -2.38 4.10 1.25
N TRP A 174 -3.13 4.57 0.27
CA TRP A 174 -4.24 5.49 0.46
C TRP A 174 -5.58 4.80 0.18
N ALA A 175 -6.49 4.92 1.12
CA ALA A 175 -7.84 4.39 1.07
C ALA A 175 -8.86 5.52 1.15
N PHE A 176 -9.98 5.37 0.43
CA PHE A 176 -11.04 6.35 0.45
C PHE A 176 -11.85 6.22 1.75
N PHE A 177 -11.99 7.31 2.49
CA PHE A 177 -12.53 7.33 3.85
C PHE A 177 -13.94 6.74 3.95
N GLN A 178 -14.78 6.95 2.93
CA GLN A 178 -16.19 6.52 2.96
C GLN A 178 -16.38 5.01 3.12
N TYR A 179 -15.36 4.19 2.81
CA TYR A 179 -15.41 2.74 2.94
C TYR A 179 -14.78 2.24 4.25
N LEU A 180 -14.37 3.14 5.14
CA LEU A 180 -13.74 2.83 6.41
C LEU A 180 -14.67 3.20 7.57
N GLU A 181 -14.99 2.22 8.39
CA GLU A 181 -15.69 2.40 9.66
C GLU A 181 -14.66 2.52 10.78
N LEU A 182 -14.65 3.67 11.44
CA LEU A 182 -13.76 3.94 12.57
C LEU A 182 -14.45 3.61 13.91
N PRO A 183 -13.69 3.18 14.93
CA PRO A 183 -14.18 3.07 16.29
C PRO A 183 -14.75 4.40 16.79
N THR A 184 -15.75 4.32 17.66
CA THR A 184 -16.35 5.49 18.29
C THR A 184 -15.31 6.30 19.09
N GLY A 185 -15.29 7.62 18.91
CA GLY A 185 -14.40 8.52 19.63
C GLY A 185 -13.05 8.81 18.95
N VAL A 186 -12.82 8.29 17.73
CA VAL A 186 -11.62 8.61 16.95
C VAL A 186 -11.67 10.05 16.44
N VAL A 187 -10.60 10.81 16.69
CA VAL A 187 -10.41 12.17 16.17
C VAL A 187 -9.33 12.17 15.09
N LEU A 188 -9.75 12.26 13.83
CA LEU A 188 -8.85 12.28 12.67
C LEU A 188 -7.91 13.49 12.64
N GLY A 189 -8.27 14.59 13.32
CA GLY A 189 -7.46 15.81 13.36
C GLY A 189 -6.04 15.61 13.90
N ASN A 190 -5.80 14.57 14.71
CA ASN A 190 -4.48 14.26 15.28
C ASN A 190 -3.58 13.46 14.32
N LEU A 191 -4.12 12.96 13.20
CA LEU A 191 -3.33 12.26 12.20
C LEU A 191 -2.47 13.23 11.39
N PRO A 192 -1.24 12.83 11.03
CA PRO A 192 -0.38 13.65 10.18
C PRO A 192 -1.03 13.88 8.81
N ILE A 193 -0.99 15.14 8.36
CA ILE A 193 -1.35 15.51 7.00
C ILE A 193 -0.25 14.98 6.06
N ASP A 194 -0.66 14.45 4.91
CA ASP A 194 0.17 13.74 3.92
C ASP A 194 0.75 12.40 4.40
N GLY A 195 0.39 12.00 5.63
CA GLY A 195 0.77 10.73 6.21
C GLY A 195 2.27 10.57 6.48
N ILE A 196 2.67 9.31 6.67
CA ILE A 196 4.05 8.90 6.91
C ILE A 196 4.72 8.41 5.61
N ILE A 197 6.01 8.14 5.70
CA ILE A 197 6.82 7.58 4.62
C ILE A 197 6.83 6.04 4.76
N ALA A 198 6.73 5.34 3.64
CA ALA A 198 6.92 3.89 3.58
C ALA A 198 8.39 3.53 3.78
N ASP A 199 8.65 2.37 4.38
CA ASP A 199 10.02 1.91 4.63
C ASP A 199 10.71 1.56 3.30
N GLU A 200 9.95 1.06 2.33
CA GLU A 200 10.43 0.71 1.00
C GLU A 200 9.40 1.06 -0.07
N VAL A 201 9.86 1.32 -1.30
CA VAL A 201 8.97 1.47 -2.46
C VAL A 201 8.13 0.20 -2.64
N PRO A 202 6.90 0.29 -3.16
CA PRO A 202 6.23 -0.90 -3.66
C PRO A 202 7.14 -1.50 -4.75
N SER A 203 7.20 -2.83 -4.87
CA SER A 203 7.97 -3.57 -5.88
C SER A 203 7.49 -3.26 -7.31
N ALA A 204 7.75 -2.05 -7.77
CA ALA A 204 7.36 -1.52 -9.08
C ALA A 204 8.41 -1.81 -10.14
N GLY A 205 9.61 -2.24 -9.73
CA GLY A 205 10.62 -2.75 -10.64
C GLY A 205 10.28 -4.17 -11.10
N SER A 206 10.93 -4.58 -12.18
CA SER A 206 10.91 -5.95 -12.69
C SER A 206 12.24 -6.65 -12.43
N GLY A 207 12.99 -6.20 -11.41
CA GLY A 207 14.30 -6.72 -11.07
C GLY A 207 14.22 -8.07 -10.34
N ALA A 208 15.36 -8.73 -10.21
CA ALA A 208 15.43 -9.99 -9.47
C ALA A 208 15.14 -9.79 -7.97
N ASP A 209 15.55 -8.65 -7.40
CA ASP A 209 15.26 -8.31 -5.99
C ASP A 209 13.75 -8.12 -5.76
N ASP A 210 13.05 -7.42 -6.68
CA ASP A 210 11.60 -7.28 -6.64
C ASP A 210 10.88 -8.63 -6.72
N TYR A 211 11.41 -9.55 -7.55
CA TYR A 211 10.89 -10.89 -7.69
C TYR A 211 11.02 -11.69 -6.39
N PHE A 212 12.21 -11.75 -5.78
CA PHE A 212 12.43 -12.50 -4.54
C PHE A 212 11.69 -11.87 -3.36
N GLY A 213 11.70 -10.54 -3.22
CA GLY A 213 10.93 -9.84 -2.20
C GLY A 213 9.42 -10.11 -2.32
N THR A 214 8.91 -10.25 -3.55
CA THR A 214 7.51 -10.63 -3.79
C THR A 214 7.22 -12.06 -3.31
N LEU A 215 8.11 -13.03 -3.57
CA LEU A 215 7.94 -14.41 -3.10
C LEU A 215 7.99 -14.50 -1.57
N GLU A 216 8.92 -13.79 -0.93
CA GLU A 216 9.05 -13.72 0.52
C GLU A 216 7.81 -13.09 1.16
N LEU A 217 7.30 -12.00 0.57
CA LEU A 217 6.07 -11.36 1.03
C LEU A 217 4.85 -12.29 0.87
N MET A 218 4.75 -13.02 -0.23
CA MET A 218 3.69 -14.04 -0.41
C MET A 218 3.76 -15.09 0.70
N ARG A 219 4.97 -15.60 1.02
CA ARG A 219 5.15 -16.58 2.10
C ARG A 219 4.77 -15.99 3.47
N ALA A 220 5.20 -14.77 3.77
CA ALA A 220 4.87 -14.10 5.02
C ALA A 220 3.36 -13.89 5.18
N ARG A 221 2.63 -13.55 4.11
CA ARG A 221 1.17 -13.44 4.13
C ARG A 221 0.46 -14.78 4.32
N LEU A 222 1.01 -15.85 3.76
CA LEU A 222 0.51 -17.20 3.98
C LEU A 222 0.62 -17.59 5.46
N ASP A 223 1.74 -17.24 6.10
CA ASP A 223 1.95 -17.44 7.54
C ASP A 223 1.02 -16.58 8.39
N LEU A 224 0.74 -15.35 7.97
CA LEU A 224 -0.23 -14.47 8.63
C LEU A 224 -1.68 -14.98 8.51
N ALA A 225 -2.04 -15.63 7.41
CA ALA A 225 -3.38 -16.17 7.16
C ALA A 225 -3.63 -17.54 7.85
N GLN A 226 -2.57 -18.27 8.20
CA GLN A 226 -2.65 -19.60 8.80
C GLN A 226 -3.54 -19.66 10.06
N PRO A 227 -3.44 -18.73 11.04
CA PRO A 227 -4.29 -18.74 12.22
C PRO A 227 -5.78 -18.63 11.88
N SER A 228 -6.16 -17.87 10.84
CA SER A 228 -7.54 -17.76 10.41
C SER A 228 -8.09 -19.07 9.85
N LEU A 229 -7.28 -19.77 9.05
CA LEU A 229 -7.62 -21.08 8.50
C LEU A 229 -7.79 -22.13 9.61
N ASP A 230 -6.90 -22.15 10.60
CA ASP A 230 -7.00 -23.09 11.72
C ASP A 230 -8.20 -22.79 12.63
N GLN A 231 -8.50 -21.50 12.89
CA GLN A 231 -9.67 -21.10 13.66
C GLN A 231 -10.98 -21.47 12.95
N ILE A 232 -11.12 -21.19 11.65
CA ILE A 232 -12.35 -21.50 10.93
C ILE A 232 -12.55 -23.03 10.79
N ARG A 233 -11.46 -23.81 10.68
CA ARG A 233 -11.51 -25.28 10.75
C ARG A 233 -12.10 -25.75 12.09
N ALA A 234 -11.62 -25.19 13.20
CA ALA A 234 -12.10 -25.54 14.53
C ALA A 234 -13.58 -25.19 14.70
N MET A 235 -14.00 -23.99 14.25
CA MET A 235 -15.39 -23.54 14.34
C MET A 235 -16.35 -24.44 13.55
N TRP A 236 -16.01 -24.81 12.31
CA TRP A 236 -16.84 -25.74 11.53
C TRP A 236 -16.85 -27.16 12.08
N THR A 237 -15.75 -27.61 12.68
CA THR A 237 -15.68 -28.92 13.34
C THR A 237 -16.60 -28.97 14.56
N ASP A 238 -16.57 -27.93 15.41
CA ASP A 238 -17.48 -27.82 16.55
C ASP A 238 -18.95 -27.75 16.10
N ALA A 239 -19.23 -26.96 15.07
CA ALA A 239 -20.57 -26.85 14.50
C ALA A 239 -21.09 -28.18 13.92
N ALA A 240 -20.23 -28.99 13.29
CA ALA A 240 -20.59 -30.31 12.79
C ALA A 240 -20.97 -31.28 13.93
N LEU A 241 -20.27 -31.18 15.06
CA LEU A 241 -20.48 -32.04 16.23
C LEU A 241 -21.72 -31.63 17.05
N THR A 242 -21.90 -30.33 17.25
CA THR A 242 -22.98 -29.79 18.11
C THR A 242 -24.27 -29.51 17.34
N GLY A 243 -24.19 -29.41 16.01
CA GLY A 243 -25.28 -28.97 15.14
C GLY A 243 -25.61 -27.48 15.27
N ARG A 244 -24.71 -26.66 15.82
CA ARG A 244 -24.92 -25.23 16.09
C ARG A 244 -23.65 -24.41 15.89
N ALA A 245 -23.81 -23.15 15.47
CA ALA A 245 -22.69 -22.22 15.27
C ALA A 245 -22.44 -21.30 16.48
N SER A 246 -21.18 -21.21 16.91
CA SER A 246 -20.70 -20.22 17.89
C SER A 246 -20.17 -18.97 17.19
N CYS A 247 -20.91 -17.87 17.28
CA CYS A 247 -20.80 -16.77 16.31
C CYS A 247 -19.75 -15.69 16.60
N THR A 248 -19.20 -15.58 17.81
CA THR A 248 -18.23 -14.51 18.06
C THR A 248 -17.15 -14.96 19.04
N PRO A 249 -15.87 -14.57 18.82
CA PRO A 249 -15.37 -13.75 17.70
C PRO A 249 -15.15 -14.54 16.40
N TYR A 250 -15.25 -13.87 15.25
CA TYR A 250 -14.91 -14.46 13.95
C TYR A 250 -13.40 -14.33 13.65
N PRO A 251 -12.80 -15.26 12.88
CA PRO A 251 -11.42 -15.14 12.43
C PRO A 251 -11.21 -13.97 11.47
N ALA A 252 -9.97 -13.48 11.36
CA ALA A 252 -9.63 -12.45 10.39
C ALA A 252 -9.75 -12.99 8.95
N GLN A 253 -10.32 -12.22 8.04
CA GLN A 253 -10.47 -12.61 6.64
C GLN A 253 -9.19 -12.29 5.86
N PRO A 254 -8.47 -13.28 5.32
CA PRO A 254 -7.23 -13.02 4.59
C PRO A 254 -7.48 -12.33 3.24
N SER A 255 -6.56 -11.48 2.81
CA SER A 255 -6.69 -10.72 1.56
C SER A 255 -6.12 -11.43 0.33
N ASN A 256 -6.47 -10.91 -0.86
CA ASN A 256 -5.80 -11.34 -2.09
C ASN A 256 -4.42 -10.67 -2.20
N PHE A 257 -3.48 -11.42 -2.76
CA PHE A 257 -2.21 -10.87 -3.19
C PHE A 257 -2.33 -10.17 -4.55
N ASN A 258 -1.61 -9.07 -4.71
CA ASN A 258 -1.55 -8.30 -5.96
C ASN A 258 -0.09 -8.13 -6.36
N ILE A 259 0.24 -8.47 -7.60
CA ILE A 259 1.58 -8.31 -8.17
C ILE A 259 1.53 -7.15 -9.18
N PRO A 260 2.42 -6.16 -9.08
CA PRO A 260 2.52 -5.08 -10.06
C PRO A 260 2.71 -5.63 -11.48
N GLN A 261 1.97 -5.07 -12.44
CA GLN A 261 1.97 -5.52 -13.84
C GLN A 261 3.37 -5.64 -14.48
N PRO A 262 4.31 -4.70 -14.27
CA PRO A 262 5.66 -4.84 -14.81
C PRO A 262 6.39 -6.09 -14.32
N LEU A 263 6.30 -6.38 -13.01
CA LEU A 263 6.91 -7.55 -12.40
C LEU A 263 6.22 -8.85 -12.84
N LEU A 264 4.88 -8.85 -12.85
CA LEU A 264 4.10 -9.98 -13.33
C LEU A 264 4.41 -10.29 -14.80
N ALA A 265 4.56 -9.28 -15.65
CA ALA A 265 4.89 -9.47 -17.06
C ALA A 265 6.31 -10.06 -17.23
N ALA A 266 7.28 -9.61 -16.43
CA ALA A 266 8.66 -10.08 -16.51
C ALA A 266 8.82 -11.55 -16.05
N TYR A 267 8.06 -11.98 -15.04
CA TYR A 267 8.15 -13.33 -14.45
C TYR A 267 6.84 -14.13 -14.59
N TYR A 268 6.08 -13.87 -15.66
CA TYR A 268 4.71 -14.35 -15.83
C TYR A 268 4.54 -15.85 -15.62
N ASN A 269 5.41 -16.66 -16.22
CA ASN A 269 5.32 -18.12 -16.17
C ASN A 269 5.43 -18.67 -14.74
N THR A 270 6.11 -17.96 -13.84
CA THR A 270 6.29 -18.36 -12.45
C THR A 270 5.27 -17.69 -11.54
N LEU A 271 5.13 -16.36 -11.64
CA LEU A 271 4.28 -15.57 -10.76
C LEU A 271 2.78 -15.74 -11.03
N ASN A 272 2.35 -15.89 -12.28
CA ASN A 272 0.93 -16.03 -12.61
C ASN A 272 0.26 -17.28 -11.99
N PRO A 273 0.84 -18.50 -12.09
CA PRO A 273 0.25 -19.65 -11.41
C PRO A 273 0.32 -19.53 -9.88
N LEU A 274 1.34 -18.88 -9.32
CA LEU A 274 1.44 -18.68 -7.87
C LEU A 274 0.39 -17.71 -7.34
N ILE A 275 0.22 -16.54 -7.98
CA ILE A 275 -0.77 -15.55 -7.52
C ILE A 275 -2.19 -16.07 -7.67
N THR A 276 -2.47 -16.86 -8.72
CA THR A 276 -3.77 -17.50 -8.92
C THR A 276 -4.07 -18.46 -7.78
N GLU A 277 -3.16 -19.41 -7.52
CA GLU A 277 -3.33 -20.39 -6.44
C GLU A 277 -3.41 -19.72 -5.06
N PHE A 278 -2.61 -18.68 -4.82
CA PHE A 278 -2.66 -17.89 -3.59
C PHE A 278 -4.04 -17.25 -3.40
N ASN A 279 -4.55 -16.56 -4.41
CA ASN A 279 -5.83 -15.87 -4.33
C ASN A 279 -7.00 -16.84 -4.21
N ASP A 280 -6.92 -18.00 -4.86
CA ASP A 280 -7.91 -19.08 -4.71
C ASP A 280 -7.90 -19.65 -3.28
N ALA A 281 -6.71 -19.84 -2.69
CA ALA A 281 -6.59 -20.30 -1.31
C ALA A 281 -7.20 -19.29 -0.32
N MET A 282 -6.87 -18.00 -0.45
CA MET A 282 -7.42 -16.95 0.40
C MET A 282 -8.93 -16.79 0.20
N PHE A 283 -9.42 -16.97 -1.03
CA PHE A 283 -10.85 -17.01 -1.30
C PHE A 283 -11.54 -18.15 -0.56
N ASN A 284 -10.99 -19.37 -0.58
CA ASN A 284 -11.57 -20.52 0.11
C ASN A 284 -11.64 -20.31 1.63
N VAL A 285 -10.61 -19.70 2.24
CA VAL A 285 -10.65 -19.33 3.67
C VAL A 285 -11.76 -18.32 3.94
N ARG A 286 -11.83 -17.24 3.17
CA ARG A 286 -12.88 -16.22 3.31
C ARG A 286 -14.27 -16.81 3.13
N TYR A 287 -14.45 -17.64 2.10
CA TYR A 287 -15.73 -18.28 1.81
C TYR A 287 -16.21 -19.14 2.99
N ALA A 288 -15.30 -19.90 3.62
CA ALA A 288 -15.64 -20.66 4.82
C ALA A 288 -16.02 -19.76 6.02
N ILE A 289 -15.37 -18.59 6.18
CA ILE A 289 -15.70 -17.60 7.21
C ILE A 289 -17.06 -16.94 6.91
N ASP A 290 -17.29 -16.50 5.67
CA ASP A 290 -18.50 -15.83 5.23
C ASP A 290 -19.72 -16.73 5.36
N LEU A 291 -19.59 -18.01 4.99
CA LEU A 291 -20.65 -19.00 5.21
C LEU A 291 -20.99 -19.16 6.70
N PHE A 292 -19.97 -19.10 7.58
CA PHE A 292 -20.20 -19.20 9.03
C PHE A 292 -20.90 -17.95 9.57
N ILE A 293 -20.51 -16.77 9.08
CA ILE A 293 -21.18 -15.49 9.38
C ILE A 293 -22.64 -15.52 8.90
N GLU A 294 -22.90 -16.07 7.71
CA GLU A 294 -24.25 -16.19 7.16
C GLU A 294 -25.15 -17.03 8.08
N VAL A 295 -24.68 -18.19 8.54
CA VAL A 295 -25.40 -19.02 9.52
C VAL A 295 -25.72 -18.22 10.78
N CYS A 296 -24.77 -17.44 11.26
CA CYS A 296 -24.92 -16.62 12.46
C CYS A 296 -25.87 -15.43 12.32
N ASN A 297 -26.08 -14.96 11.09
CA ASN A 297 -27.01 -13.87 10.79
C ASN A 297 -28.44 -14.37 10.50
N GLN A 298 -28.67 -15.69 10.47
CA GLN A 298 -30.02 -16.22 10.26
C GLN A 298 -30.94 -15.88 11.44
N PRO A 299 -32.21 -15.52 11.17
CA PRO A 299 -33.16 -15.19 12.22
C PRO A 299 -33.51 -16.43 13.05
N GLY A 300 -33.31 -16.34 14.37
CA GLY A 300 -33.65 -17.40 15.30
C GLY A 300 -32.80 -17.36 16.57
N THR A 301 -33.01 -18.34 17.45
CA THR A 301 -32.19 -18.54 18.64
C THR A 301 -31.48 -19.89 18.50
N ALA A 302 -30.15 -19.91 18.70
CA ALA A 302 -29.27 -21.08 18.69
C ALA A 302 -28.61 -21.49 17.35
N ASN A 303 -28.69 -20.66 16.30
CA ASN A 303 -27.87 -20.76 15.07
C ASN A 303 -27.66 -22.19 14.55
N PRO A 304 -28.75 -22.89 14.16
CA PRO A 304 -28.67 -24.29 13.78
C PRO A 304 -27.83 -24.48 12.50
N VAL A 305 -27.02 -25.53 12.48
CA VAL A 305 -26.17 -25.87 11.34
C VAL A 305 -26.60 -27.22 10.78
N GLY A 306 -26.95 -27.25 9.50
CA GLY A 306 -27.25 -28.50 8.80
C GLY A 306 -25.97 -29.31 8.54
N GLN A 307 -26.07 -30.63 8.62
CA GLN A 307 -24.93 -31.54 8.39
C GLN A 307 -24.30 -31.35 6.99
N ALA A 308 -25.14 -31.13 5.95
CA ALA A 308 -24.65 -30.85 4.60
C ALA A 308 -23.86 -29.52 4.51
N THR A 309 -24.30 -28.48 5.22
CA THR A 309 -23.62 -27.18 5.26
C THR A 309 -22.27 -27.29 5.96
N ALA A 310 -22.24 -27.95 7.13
CA ALA A 310 -20.99 -28.19 7.86
C ALA A 310 -19.99 -29.03 7.05
N GLN A 311 -20.47 -30.09 6.38
CA GLN A 311 -19.64 -30.92 5.53
C GLN A 311 -19.06 -30.12 4.35
N GLY A 312 -19.90 -29.38 3.62
CA GLY A 312 -19.44 -28.57 2.49
C GLY A 312 -18.43 -27.50 2.91
N ALA A 313 -18.62 -26.88 4.08
CA ALA A 313 -17.65 -25.93 4.62
C ALA A 313 -16.31 -26.59 4.98
N LEU A 314 -16.34 -27.76 5.64
CA LEU A 314 -15.13 -28.52 5.95
C LEU A 314 -14.38 -29.01 4.71
N GLU A 315 -15.09 -29.31 3.62
CA GLU A 315 -14.48 -29.63 2.32
C GLU A 315 -13.71 -28.45 1.74
N VAL A 316 -14.28 -27.23 1.81
CA VAL A 316 -13.58 -25.99 1.40
C VAL A 316 -12.37 -25.70 2.27
N VAL A 317 -12.51 -25.86 3.60
CA VAL A 317 -11.38 -25.69 4.54
C VAL A 317 -10.26 -26.68 4.23
N SER A 318 -10.59 -27.95 3.98
CA SER A 318 -9.62 -28.98 3.61
C SER A 318 -8.93 -28.69 2.26
N LEU A 319 -9.64 -28.07 1.31
CA LEU A 319 -9.04 -27.61 0.06
C LEU A 319 -8.04 -26.48 0.32
N ALA A 320 -8.41 -25.48 1.12
CA ALA A 320 -7.51 -24.39 1.50
C ALA A 320 -6.25 -24.92 2.21
N ASP A 321 -6.37 -25.93 3.08
CA ASP A 321 -5.22 -26.57 3.75
C ASP A 321 -4.22 -27.15 2.75
N ARG A 322 -4.71 -27.88 1.74
CA ARG A 322 -3.83 -28.43 0.69
C ARG A 322 -3.14 -27.33 -0.11
N GLN A 323 -3.88 -26.27 -0.44
CA GLN A 323 -3.32 -25.13 -1.17
C GLN A 323 -2.25 -24.41 -0.35
N PHE A 324 -2.44 -24.22 0.96
CA PHE A 324 -1.44 -23.61 1.84
C PHE A 324 -0.14 -24.44 1.89
N ILE A 325 -0.25 -25.76 1.99
CA ILE A 325 0.90 -26.67 1.99
C ILE A 325 1.65 -26.58 0.65
N GLU A 326 0.93 -26.65 -0.46
CA GLU A 326 1.52 -26.62 -1.79
C GLU A 326 2.17 -25.26 -2.10
N LEU A 327 1.50 -24.16 -1.76
CA LEU A 327 2.07 -22.81 -1.87
C LEU A 327 3.36 -22.67 -1.06
N ARG A 328 3.38 -23.12 0.21
CA ARG A 328 4.61 -23.09 1.02
C ARG A 328 5.73 -23.88 0.35
N ARG A 329 5.43 -25.08 -0.15
CA ARG A 329 6.42 -25.92 -0.86
C ARG A 329 6.99 -25.19 -2.07
N ARG A 330 6.12 -24.69 -2.95
CA ARG A 330 6.52 -23.97 -4.17
C ARG A 330 7.30 -22.68 -3.88
N LEU A 331 6.87 -21.90 -2.88
CA LEU A 331 7.56 -20.68 -2.47
C LEU A 331 8.95 -21.01 -1.89
N ASN A 332 9.07 -22.04 -1.05
CA ASN A 332 10.37 -22.45 -0.49
C ASN A 332 11.34 -22.99 -1.55
N GLU A 333 10.85 -23.55 -2.66
CA GLU A 333 11.69 -23.98 -3.79
C GLU A 333 12.22 -22.80 -4.61
N LEU A 334 11.49 -21.68 -4.63
CA LEU A 334 11.84 -20.50 -5.41
C LEU A 334 12.61 -19.46 -4.60
N ILE A 335 12.39 -19.36 -3.29
CA ILE A 335 13.08 -18.43 -2.40
C ILE A 335 14.48 -18.99 -2.10
N PRO A 336 15.55 -18.24 -2.40
CA PRO A 336 16.92 -18.65 -2.11
C PRO A 336 17.12 -18.78 -0.61
N VAL A 337 17.85 -19.81 -0.17
CA VAL A 337 18.25 -19.93 1.23
C VAL A 337 19.36 -18.91 1.49
N ASP A 338 19.09 -17.91 2.31
CA ASP A 338 20.13 -17.00 2.81
C ASP A 338 21.15 -17.84 3.64
N PRO A 339 22.45 -17.85 3.30
CA PRO A 339 23.47 -18.53 4.10
C PRO A 339 23.65 -17.94 5.51
N GLY A 340 22.98 -16.83 5.82
CA GLY A 340 23.11 -16.12 7.08
C GLY A 340 24.27 -15.12 7.05
N VAL A 341 24.29 -14.26 8.06
CA VAL A 341 25.27 -13.19 8.23
C VAL A 341 26.65 -13.79 8.53
N GLY A 342 27.43 -14.12 7.50
CA GLY A 342 28.81 -14.59 7.70
C GLY A 342 29.57 -15.06 6.47
N ASP A 343 28.99 -15.92 5.64
CA ASP A 343 29.81 -16.75 4.72
C ASP A 343 29.54 -16.57 3.22
N GLY A 344 28.67 -15.65 2.80
CA GLY A 344 28.47 -15.39 1.36
C GLY A 344 27.58 -14.20 1.03
N CYS A 345 27.59 -13.80 -0.25
CA CYS A 345 26.63 -12.87 -0.82
C CYS A 345 25.68 -13.62 -1.76
N ALA A 346 24.37 -13.37 -1.64
CA ALA A 346 23.40 -13.83 -2.63
C ALA A 346 23.52 -12.97 -3.89
N PHE A 347 23.83 -13.60 -5.02
CA PHE A 347 23.84 -12.96 -6.33
C PHE A 347 22.61 -13.41 -7.13
N ALA A 348 21.78 -12.46 -7.52
CA ALA A 348 20.56 -12.71 -8.28
C ALA A 348 20.72 -12.22 -9.74
N TYR A 349 20.48 -13.10 -10.72
CA TYR A 349 20.47 -12.77 -12.14
C TYR A 349 19.42 -13.59 -12.90
N ASN A 350 18.58 -12.92 -13.69
CA ASN A 350 17.51 -13.54 -14.49
C ASN A 350 16.58 -14.48 -13.70
N GLY A 351 16.21 -14.12 -12.47
CA GLY A 351 15.31 -14.93 -11.63
C GLY A 351 15.96 -16.18 -11.04
N LEU A 352 17.28 -16.35 -11.21
CA LEU A 352 18.08 -17.32 -10.50
C LEU A 352 18.88 -16.59 -9.42
N ALA A 353 18.93 -17.15 -8.22
CA ALA A 353 19.88 -16.70 -7.21
C ALA A 353 20.89 -17.81 -6.95
N GLN A 354 22.15 -17.40 -6.87
CA GLN A 354 23.23 -18.25 -6.40
C GLN A 354 23.84 -17.61 -5.17
N VAL A 355 23.99 -18.41 -4.11
CA VAL A 355 24.78 -18.01 -2.95
C VAL A 355 26.25 -18.24 -3.31
N LEU A 356 27.02 -17.16 -3.38
CA LEU A 356 28.47 -17.23 -3.55
C LEU A 356 29.10 -17.17 -2.16
N THR A 357 29.78 -18.24 -1.77
CA THR A 357 30.55 -18.24 -0.53
C THR A 357 31.87 -17.51 -0.72
N PHE A 358 32.32 -16.78 0.31
CA PHE A 358 33.64 -16.16 0.26
C PHE A 358 34.72 -17.25 0.24
N ILE A 359 35.55 -17.27 -0.80
CA ILE A 359 36.74 -18.13 -0.84
C ILE A 359 37.81 -17.40 -0.01
N ASN A 360 38.19 -17.98 1.13
CA ASN A 360 39.32 -17.49 1.95
C ASN A 360 40.66 -17.66 1.23
#